data_AF-A0AAD7ZZW0-F1
#
_entry.id   AF-A0AAD7ZZW0-F1
#
_cell.length_a   1.000
_cell.length_b   1.000
_cell.length_c   1.000
_cell.angle_alpha   90.00
_cell.angle_beta   90.00
_cell.angle_gamma   90.00
#
_symmetry.space_group_name_H-M   'P 1'
#
loop_
_entity.id
_entity.type
_entity.pdbx_description
1 polymer ?
#
loop_
_entity_poly.entity_id
_entity_poly.type
_entity_poly.pdbx_seq_one_letter_code
_entity_poly.pdbx_strand_id
1 'polypeptide(L)'
;MLEALFDHTPLQVSDIEEMDSHELGLMNVVRLELMIMGLIPSADIASSRSKLKVFRWYQNIMLCIYIPVMAGQLLAIYHFWGNVDIVTDCAGMFFMFLACFFDYLYLIEHEPAILHICETLETDPIPKASTPRLIEMYLGIVEMCRTEIRIVMEVSWGIAAIGAIKWLIYNPIQNLIIDRHFMNVTSNEDHPNIDFVFIIWFPFDATWSPLFEVIYMFQSILLVMATCHNICANSTFLTFMVHAWGRLEFVECSLNCMEDEMETYGSRYNKKSRQQQIDGERDSNDNTNAEEATNMDTPDGIADEDAFLES
;
A
#
# COMPACT_ATOMS: atom_id res chain seq x y z
N MET A 1 6.96 -6.12 -20.86
CA MET A 1 6.71 -6.76 -19.55
C MET A 1 6.06 -5.78 -18.58
N LEU A 2 6.64 -4.59 -18.34
CA LEU A 2 5.99 -3.53 -17.57
C LEU A 2 4.67 -3.05 -18.22
N GLU A 3 4.63 -2.80 -19.54
CA GLU A 3 3.38 -2.43 -20.22
C GLU A 3 2.26 -3.49 -20.11
N ALA A 4 2.61 -4.78 -20.14
CA ALA A 4 1.64 -5.87 -19.95
C ALA A 4 1.11 -5.93 -18.49
N LEU A 5 1.85 -5.37 -17.54
CA LEU A 5 1.44 -5.23 -16.15
C LEU A 5 0.53 -4.00 -15.94
N PHE A 6 0.55 -3.06 -16.89
CA PHE A 6 -0.17 -1.79 -16.82
C PHE A 6 -1.38 -1.70 -17.75
N ASP A 7 -1.82 -2.81 -18.34
CA ASP A 7 -3.01 -2.81 -19.20
C ASP A 7 -4.19 -2.12 -18.50
N HIS A 8 -4.81 -1.17 -19.21
CA HIS A 8 -5.78 -0.21 -18.69
C HIS A 8 -7.23 -0.64 -18.95
N THR A 9 -7.44 -1.93 -19.19
CA THR A 9 -8.77 -2.44 -19.48
C THR A 9 -9.61 -2.38 -18.19
N PRO A 10 -10.73 -1.63 -18.16
CA PRO A 10 -11.60 -1.60 -17.00
C PRO A 10 -12.23 -2.97 -16.78
N LEU A 11 -12.27 -3.42 -15.52
CA LEU A 11 -12.92 -4.67 -15.10
C LEU A 11 -14.40 -4.67 -15.52
N GLN A 12 -14.85 -5.73 -16.19
CA GLN A 12 -16.25 -5.92 -16.56
C GLN A 12 -16.95 -6.91 -15.61
N VAL A 13 -18.28 -6.80 -15.49
CA VAL A 13 -19.10 -7.67 -14.64
C VAL A 13 -19.03 -9.16 -15.06
N SER A 14 -18.76 -9.44 -16.33
CA SER A 14 -18.50 -10.80 -16.82
C SER A 14 -17.26 -11.43 -16.20
N ASP A 15 -16.32 -10.61 -15.75
CA ASP A 15 -15.05 -11.06 -15.19
C ASP A 15 -15.23 -11.53 -13.74
N ILE A 16 -16.41 -11.30 -13.13
CA ILE A 16 -16.71 -11.69 -11.74
C ILE A 16 -16.75 -13.21 -11.57
N GLU A 17 -17.29 -13.96 -12.56
CA GLU A 17 -17.27 -15.43 -12.52
C GLU A 17 -15.87 -16.00 -12.81
N GLU A 18 -15.01 -15.23 -13.49
CA GLU A 18 -13.62 -15.61 -13.77
C GLU A 18 -12.66 -15.17 -12.63
N MET A 19 -13.04 -14.15 -11.85
CA MET A 19 -12.31 -13.59 -10.71
C MET A 19 -12.17 -14.53 -9.52
N ASP A 20 -13.06 -15.51 -9.37
CA ASP A 20 -12.89 -16.58 -8.37
C ASP A 20 -11.62 -17.43 -8.66
N SER A 21 -11.03 -17.29 -9.86
CA SER A 21 -9.79 -17.93 -10.27
C SER A 21 -8.62 -16.98 -10.55
N HIS A 22 -8.85 -15.66 -10.58
CA HIS A 22 -7.86 -14.68 -11.04
C HIS A 22 -7.30 -13.83 -9.89
N GLU A 23 -6.01 -13.99 -9.62
CA GLU A 23 -5.24 -13.11 -8.73
C GLU A 23 -5.35 -11.65 -9.21
N LEU A 24 -5.66 -10.70 -8.32
CA LEU A 24 -5.78 -9.28 -8.67
C LEU A 24 -4.49 -8.65 -9.22
N GLY A 25 -3.36 -9.35 -9.11
CA GLY A 25 -2.07 -8.94 -9.67
C GLY A 25 -1.46 -7.68 -9.04
N LEU A 26 -2.09 -7.09 -8.02
CA LEU A 26 -1.61 -5.87 -7.38
C LEU A 26 -0.31 -6.14 -6.60
N MET A 27 -0.27 -7.24 -5.86
CA MET A 27 0.92 -7.71 -5.15
C MET A 27 2.01 -8.23 -6.09
N ASN A 28 1.67 -8.66 -7.32
CA ASN A 28 2.65 -9.12 -8.30
C ASN A 28 3.61 -8.00 -8.72
N VAL A 29 3.16 -6.74 -8.77
CA VAL A 29 4.03 -5.57 -9.02
C VAL A 29 5.07 -5.45 -7.92
N VAL A 30 4.61 -5.42 -6.66
CA VAL A 30 5.48 -5.24 -5.48
C VAL A 30 6.45 -6.41 -5.32
N ARG A 31 5.97 -7.64 -5.48
CA ARG A 31 6.82 -8.83 -5.47
C ARG A 31 7.88 -8.79 -6.57
N LEU A 32 7.52 -8.34 -7.77
CA LEU A 32 8.46 -8.19 -8.87
C LEU A 32 9.55 -7.16 -8.55
N GLU A 33 9.19 -6.01 -7.97
CA GLU A 33 10.14 -5.00 -7.54
C GLU A 33 11.11 -5.51 -6.47
N LEU A 34 10.55 -6.12 -5.41
CA LEU A 34 11.34 -6.73 -4.33
C LEU A 34 12.25 -7.85 -4.86
N MET A 35 11.81 -8.61 -5.87
CA MET A 35 12.62 -9.62 -6.53
C MET A 35 13.76 -9.01 -7.36
N ILE A 36 13.48 -8.01 -8.19
CA ILE A 36 14.48 -7.35 -9.04
C ILE A 36 15.58 -6.73 -8.19
N MET A 37 15.22 -6.13 -7.05
CA MET A 37 16.20 -5.54 -6.12
C MET A 37 16.90 -6.57 -5.22
N GLY A 38 16.50 -7.83 -5.28
CA GLY A 38 17.09 -8.91 -4.49
C GLY A 38 16.76 -8.80 -3.00
N LEU A 39 15.60 -8.24 -2.67
CA LEU A 39 15.07 -8.13 -1.30
C LEU A 39 14.30 -9.40 -0.91
N ILE A 40 13.40 -9.88 -1.78
CA ILE A 40 12.59 -11.08 -1.54
C ILE A 40 12.77 -12.06 -2.71
N PRO A 41 13.06 -13.35 -2.46
CA PRO A 41 13.19 -14.34 -3.51
C PRO A 41 11.82 -14.67 -4.10
N SER A 42 11.75 -14.83 -5.43
CA SER A 42 10.55 -15.38 -6.07
C SER A 42 10.32 -16.85 -5.71
N ALA A 43 9.09 -17.35 -5.89
CA ALA A 43 8.75 -18.76 -5.66
C ALA A 43 9.66 -19.73 -6.44
N ASP A 44 10.04 -19.36 -7.66
CA ASP A 44 10.97 -20.12 -8.51
C ASP A 44 12.42 -20.16 -7.95
N ILE A 45 12.83 -19.10 -7.26
CA ILE A 45 14.13 -19.02 -6.58
C ILE A 45 14.07 -19.81 -5.26
N ALA A 46 12.98 -19.66 -4.50
CA ALA A 46 12.75 -20.33 -3.23
C ALA A 46 12.68 -21.85 -3.36
N SER A 47 12.09 -22.36 -4.44
CA SER A 47 11.99 -23.81 -4.71
C SER A 47 13.34 -24.48 -4.98
N SER A 48 14.36 -23.73 -5.39
CA SER A 48 15.69 -24.26 -5.71
C SER A 48 16.74 -23.88 -4.66
N ARG A 49 17.20 -24.86 -3.88
CA ARG A 49 18.20 -24.67 -2.80
C ARG A 49 19.47 -23.93 -3.27
N SER A 50 19.95 -24.20 -4.49
CA SER A 50 21.14 -23.55 -5.03
C SER A 50 20.89 -22.09 -5.41
N LYS A 51 19.75 -21.79 -6.06
CA LYS A 51 19.39 -20.40 -6.41
C LYS A 51 19.19 -19.56 -5.16
N LEU A 52 18.46 -20.09 -4.17
CA LEU A 52 18.25 -19.45 -2.89
C LEU A 52 19.58 -19.14 -2.17
N LYS A 53 20.55 -20.07 -2.20
CA LYS A 53 21.88 -19.83 -1.60
C LYS A 53 22.64 -18.68 -2.27
N VAL A 54 22.60 -18.59 -3.61
CA VAL A 54 23.21 -17.48 -4.36
C VAL A 54 22.51 -16.17 -4.03
N PHE A 55 21.19 -16.17 -3.95
CA PHE A 55 20.38 -15.02 -3.57
C PHE A 55 20.74 -14.50 -2.18
N ARG A 56 20.79 -15.38 -1.16
CA ARG A 56 21.22 -15.02 0.20
C ARG A 56 22.66 -14.51 0.24
N TRP A 57 23.54 -15.04 -0.58
CA TRP A 57 24.92 -14.57 -0.66
C TRP A 57 25.00 -13.15 -1.21
N TYR A 58 24.24 -12.85 -2.27
CA TYR A 58 24.08 -11.49 -2.79
C TYR A 58 23.57 -10.52 -1.71
N GLN A 59 22.55 -10.92 -0.95
CA GLN A 59 22.01 -10.07 0.13
C GLN A 59 23.03 -9.74 1.21
N ASN A 60 23.78 -10.75 1.66
CA ASN A 60 24.83 -10.56 2.65
C ASN A 60 25.96 -9.67 2.12
N ILE A 61 26.31 -9.78 0.84
CA ILE A 61 27.30 -8.89 0.22
C ILE A 61 26.82 -7.44 0.24
N MET A 62 25.57 -7.19 -0.14
CA MET A 62 25.01 -5.84 -0.13
C MET A 62 25.04 -5.22 1.27
N LEU A 63 24.64 -5.98 2.30
CA LEU A 63 24.77 -5.56 3.71
C LEU A 63 26.22 -5.26 4.09
N CYS A 64 27.16 -6.13 3.72
CA CYS A 64 28.58 -5.94 3.98
C CYS A 64 29.17 -4.71 3.27
N ILE A 65 28.61 -4.29 2.13
CA ILE A 65 29.06 -3.10 1.40
C ILE A 65 28.56 -1.80 2.06
N TYR A 66 27.36 -1.77 2.62
CA TYR A 66 26.85 -0.57 3.30
C TYR A 66 27.70 -0.17 4.51
N ILE A 67 28.20 -1.13 5.29
CA ILE A 67 28.98 -0.88 6.50
C ILE A 67 30.22 0.00 6.26
N PRO A 68 31.16 -0.35 5.35
CA PRO A 68 32.35 0.47 5.09
C PRO A 68 32.00 1.83 4.47
N VAL A 69 30.92 1.93 3.69
CA VAL A 69 30.45 3.19 3.13
C VAL A 69 30.02 4.15 4.24
N MET A 70 29.16 3.68 5.15
CA MET A 70 28.71 4.44 6.32
C MET A 70 29.88 4.80 7.25
N ALA A 71 30.81 3.86 7.48
CA ALA A 71 32.01 4.14 8.28
C ALA A 71 32.90 5.21 7.64
N GLY A 72 33.09 5.16 6.32
CA GLY A 72 33.86 6.15 5.57
C GLY A 72 33.21 7.54 5.57
N GLN A 73 31.88 7.62 5.58
CA GLN A 73 31.14 8.88 5.75
C GLN A 73 31.27 9.43 7.18
N LEU A 74 31.18 8.59 8.21
CA LEU A 74 31.45 9.02 9.59
C LEU A 74 32.88 9.55 9.77
N LEU A 75 33.86 8.90 9.13
CA LEU A 75 35.24 9.39 9.12
C LEU A 75 35.37 10.72 8.37
N ALA A 76 34.63 10.91 7.26
CA ALA A 76 34.59 12.19 6.55
C ALA A 76 34.01 13.31 7.43
N ILE A 77 32.88 13.07 8.12
CA ILE A 77 32.29 14.03 9.06
C ILE A 77 33.30 14.42 10.15
N TYR A 78 34.01 13.44 10.71
CA TYR A 78 35.02 13.69 11.73
C TYR A 78 36.20 14.51 11.17
N HIS A 79 36.69 14.16 9.98
CA HIS A 79 37.85 14.81 9.37
C HIS A 79 37.55 16.25 8.92
N PHE A 80 36.36 16.48 8.35
CA PHE A 80 35.92 17.78 7.83
C PHE A 80 35.07 18.59 8.82
N TRP A 81 35.12 18.29 10.12
CA TRP A 81 34.24 18.89 11.14
C TRP A 81 34.26 20.43 11.18
N GLY A 82 35.35 21.06 10.72
CA GLY A 82 35.49 22.52 10.64
C GLY A 82 34.74 23.17 9.48
N ASN A 83 34.27 22.41 8.50
CA ASN A 83 33.49 22.90 7.36
C ASN A 83 32.04 22.42 7.49
N VAL A 84 31.17 23.32 7.98
CA VAL A 84 29.77 23.02 8.29
C VAL A 84 28.98 22.56 7.05
N ASP A 85 29.27 23.12 5.88
CA ASP A 85 28.56 22.78 4.64
C ASP A 85 28.84 21.33 4.24
N ILE A 86 30.11 20.93 4.26
CA ILE A 86 30.56 19.56 3.95
C ILE A 86 30.02 18.56 4.98
N VAL A 87 30.08 18.92 6.26
CA VAL A 87 29.56 18.07 7.34
C VAL A 87 28.06 17.84 7.18
N THR A 88 27.31 18.89 6.83
CA THR A 88 25.85 18.79 6.66
C THR A 88 25.49 17.91 5.47
N ASP A 89 26.17 18.07 4.34
CA ASP A 89 25.98 17.23 3.15
C ASP A 89 26.33 15.75 3.44
N CYS A 90 27.48 15.52 4.06
CA CYS A 90 27.93 14.17 4.44
C CYS A 90 26.98 13.51 5.47
N ALA A 91 26.50 14.27 6.46
CA ALA A 91 25.53 13.79 7.44
C ALA A 91 24.19 13.42 6.78
N GLY A 92 23.70 14.24 5.84
CA GLY A 92 22.49 13.92 5.07
C GLY A 92 22.61 12.59 4.32
N MET A 93 23.73 12.42 3.60
CA MET A 93 24.00 11.17 2.88
C MET A 93 24.18 9.97 3.83
N PHE A 94 24.85 10.16 4.97
CA PHE A 94 25.00 9.13 5.99
C PHE A 94 23.64 8.64 6.52
N PHE A 95 22.75 9.56 6.90
CA PHE A 95 21.42 9.19 7.38
C PHE A 95 20.57 8.50 6.32
N MET A 96 20.69 8.91 5.05
CA MET A 96 20.04 8.24 3.93
C MET A 96 20.51 6.78 3.81
N PHE A 97 21.82 6.53 3.79
CA PHE A 97 22.36 5.17 3.75
C PHE A 97 21.99 4.35 4.98
N LEU A 98 21.96 4.98 6.17
CA LEU A 98 21.56 4.34 7.41
C LEU A 98 20.08 3.91 7.37
N ALA A 99 19.19 4.76 6.87
CA ALA A 99 17.78 4.43 6.67
C ALA A 99 17.64 3.25 5.68
N CYS A 100 18.31 3.33 4.52
CA CYS A 100 18.31 2.25 3.53
C CYS A 100 18.83 0.93 4.12
N PHE A 101 19.86 0.99 4.96
CA PHE A 101 20.42 -0.18 5.62
C PHE A 101 19.42 -0.85 6.56
N PHE A 102 18.69 -0.07 7.37
CA PHE A 102 17.67 -0.59 8.27
C PHE A 102 16.44 -1.09 7.51
N ASP A 103 15.99 -0.38 6.47
CA ASP A 103 14.91 -0.84 5.59
C ASP A 103 15.26 -2.19 4.96
N TYR A 104 16.48 -2.31 4.43
CA TYR A 104 17.00 -3.55 3.84
C TYR A 104 17.06 -4.69 4.85
N LEU A 105 17.57 -4.43 6.05
CA LEU A 105 17.66 -5.42 7.13
C LEU A 105 16.27 -5.87 7.59
N TYR A 106 15.34 -4.92 7.76
CA TYR A 106 13.97 -5.19 8.17
C TYR A 106 13.25 -6.10 7.16
N LEU A 107 13.35 -5.77 5.86
CA LEU A 107 12.72 -6.57 4.80
C LEU A 107 13.28 -8.00 4.74
N ILE A 108 14.59 -8.18 4.98
CA ILE A 108 15.21 -9.51 5.01
C ILE A 108 14.79 -10.29 6.25
N GLU A 109 14.80 -9.66 7.44
CA GLU A 109 14.46 -10.31 8.70
C GLU A 109 12.99 -10.75 8.73
N HIS A 110 12.11 -9.91 8.19
CA HIS A 110 10.66 -10.15 8.18
C HIS A 110 10.13 -10.68 6.84
N GLU A 111 11.01 -11.16 5.95
CA GLU A 111 10.62 -11.70 4.65
C GLU A 111 9.44 -12.70 4.71
N PRO A 112 9.42 -13.71 5.60
CA PRO A 112 8.31 -14.65 5.63
C PRO A 112 6.98 -14.00 6.02
N ALA A 113 7.01 -13.00 6.90
CA ALA A 113 5.82 -12.28 7.32
C ALA A 113 5.30 -11.38 6.20
N ILE A 114 6.20 -10.69 5.49
CA ILE A 114 5.87 -9.85 4.33
C ILE A 114 5.26 -10.70 3.22
N LEU A 115 5.87 -11.85 2.90
CA LEU A 115 5.34 -12.79 1.93
C LEU A 115 3.97 -13.32 2.33
N HIS A 116 3.78 -13.70 3.59
CA HIS A 116 2.49 -14.14 4.11
C HIS A 116 1.43 -13.02 3.99
N ILE A 117 1.77 -11.77 4.26
CA ILE A 117 0.86 -10.63 4.06
C ILE A 117 0.51 -10.49 2.58
N CYS A 118 1.49 -10.54 1.67
CA CYS A 118 1.23 -10.50 0.24
C CYS A 118 0.32 -11.65 -0.21
N GLU A 119 0.57 -12.87 0.26
CA GLU A 119 -0.26 -14.04 -0.02
C GLU A 119 -1.67 -13.84 0.52
N THR A 120 -1.82 -13.44 1.78
CA THR A 120 -3.14 -13.20 2.40
C THR A 120 -3.94 -12.13 1.65
N LEU A 121 -3.27 -11.07 1.18
CA LEU A 121 -3.90 -10.00 0.40
C LEU A 121 -4.33 -10.47 -0.99
N GLU A 122 -3.63 -11.44 -1.58
CA GLU A 122 -3.98 -12.03 -2.88
C GLU A 122 -5.03 -13.15 -2.79
N THR A 123 -4.97 -14.02 -1.78
CA THR A 123 -5.77 -15.25 -1.70
C THR A 123 -7.18 -15.03 -1.19
N ASP A 124 -7.38 -14.04 -0.32
CA ASP A 124 -8.71 -13.73 0.23
C ASP A 124 -9.21 -12.37 -0.25
N PRO A 125 -9.24 -12.08 -1.57
CA PRO A 125 -9.57 -10.75 -2.02
C PRO A 125 -11.01 -10.41 -1.68
N ILE A 126 -11.96 -11.32 -1.89
CA ILE A 126 -13.38 -11.00 -1.82
C ILE A 126 -13.98 -11.53 -0.51
N PRO A 127 -14.50 -10.66 0.36
CA PRO A 127 -15.40 -11.07 1.44
C PRO A 127 -16.62 -11.75 0.80
N LYS A 128 -17.06 -12.91 1.32
CA LYS A 128 -18.21 -13.67 0.78
C LYS A 128 -19.51 -12.86 0.89
N ALA A 129 -19.70 -11.92 -0.02
CA ALA A 129 -20.85 -11.06 -0.13
C ALA A 129 -21.88 -11.76 -1.04
N SER A 130 -23.08 -12.00 -0.52
CA SER A 130 -24.18 -12.58 -1.31
C SER A 130 -24.91 -11.55 -2.17
N THR A 131 -24.69 -10.26 -1.92
CA THR A 131 -25.40 -9.18 -2.60
C THR A 131 -24.56 -8.62 -3.76
N PRO A 132 -25.09 -8.61 -5.00
CA PRO A 132 -24.34 -8.13 -6.17
C PRO A 132 -23.93 -6.66 -6.04
N ARG A 133 -24.74 -5.84 -5.35
CA ARG A 133 -24.42 -4.43 -5.06
C ARG A 133 -23.12 -4.28 -4.24
N LEU A 134 -22.90 -5.15 -3.26
CA LEU A 134 -21.72 -5.08 -2.40
C LEU A 134 -20.45 -5.54 -3.14
N ILE A 135 -20.60 -6.50 -4.06
CA ILE A 135 -19.51 -6.93 -4.97
C ILE A 135 -19.11 -5.77 -5.88
N GLU A 136 -20.06 -5.09 -6.51
CA GLU A 136 -19.79 -3.94 -7.38
C GLU A 136 -19.07 -2.81 -6.63
N MET A 137 -19.52 -2.49 -5.41
CA MET A 137 -18.84 -1.50 -4.56
C MET A 137 -17.42 -1.93 -4.19
N TYR A 138 -17.22 -3.20 -3.84
CA TYR A 138 -15.89 -3.75 -3.53
C TYR A 138 -14.93 -3.63 -4.72
N LEU A 139 -15.38 -4.00 -5.92
CA LEU A 139 -14.58 -3.87 -7.14
C LEU A 139 -14.20 -2.41 -7.42
N GLY A 140 -15.12 -1.48 -7.17
CA GLY A 140 -14.83 -0.04 -7.27
C GLY A 140 -13.72 0.42 -6.31
N ILE A 141 -13.77 0.00 -5.05
CA ILE A 141 -12.75 0.31 -4.04
C ILE A 141 -11.39 -0.28 -4.43
N VAL A 142 -11.38 -1.54 -4.88
CA VAL A 142 -10.18 -2.23 -5.33
C VAL A 142 -9.53 -1.52 -6.51
N GLU A 143 -10.30 -1.16 -7.52
CA GLU A 143 -9.77 -0.50 -8.72
C GLU A 143 -9.24 0.90 -8.38
N MET A 144 -9.89 1.59 -7.44
CA MET A 144 -9.39 2.85 -6.88
C MET A 144 -8.04 2.65 -6.18
N CYS A 145 -7.95 1.69 -5.25
CA CYS A 145 -6.70 1.35 -4.55
C CYS A 145 -5.57 1.00 -5.53
N ARG A 146 -5.87 0.20 -6.56
CA ARG A 146 -4.91 -0.18 -7.61
C ARG A 146 -4.41 1.03 -8.38
N THR A 147 -5.32 1.92 -8.76
CA THR A 147 -4.99 3.14 -9.50
C THR A 147 -4.11 4.07 -8.64
N GLU A 148 -4.46 4.26 -7.38
CA GLU A 148 -3.68 5.08 -6.45
C GLU A 148 -2.27 4.53 -6.21
N ILE A 149 -2.14 3.23 -5.93
CA ILE A 149 -0.82 2.58 -5.78
C ILE A 149 0.00 2.80 -7.05
N ARG A 150 -0.58 2.56 -8.22
CA ARG A 150 0.13 2.74 -9.50
C ARG A 150 0.63 4.17 -9.67
N ILE A 151 -0.23 5.17 -9.45
CA ILE A 151 0.14 6.58 -9.58
C ILE A 151 1.27 6.94 -8.61
N VAL A 152 1.16 6.54 -7.34
CA VAL A 152 2.21 6.86 -6.36
C VAL A 152 3.53 6.18 -6.71
N MET A 153 3.47 4.96 -7.23
CA MET A 153 4.66 4.22 -7.68
C MET A 153 5.35 4.89 -8.86
N GLU A 154 4.60 5.21 -9.92
CA GLU A 154 5.13 5.88 -11.11
C GLU A 154 5.73 7.24 -10.77
N VAL A 155 5.04 8.02 -9.92
CA VAL A 155 5.53 9.33 -9.45
C VAL A 155 6.80 9.17 -8.61
N SER A 156 6.84 8.20 -7.69
CA SER A 156 8.00 7.97 -6.82
C SER A 156 9.23 7.55 -7.63
N TRP A 157 9.07 6.63 -8.59
CA TRP A 157 10.13 6.23 -9.51
C TRP A 157 10.56 7.38 -10.42
N GLY A 158 9.63 8.19 -10.92
CA GLY A 158 9.93 9.36 -11.73
C GLY A 158 10.76 10.40 -10.98
N ILE A 159 10.36 10.74 -9.75
CA ILE A 159 11.11 11.67 -8.89
C ILE A 159 12.50 11.12 -8.58
N ALA A 160 12.59 9.84 -8.22
CA ALA A 160 13.87 9.21 -7.94
C ALA A 160 14.79 9.17 -9.14
N ALA A 161 14.28 8.87 -10.34
CA ALA A 161 15.05 8.88 -11.57
C ALA A 161 15.57 10.28 -11.90
N ILE A 162 14.74 11.32 -11.75
CA ILE A 162 15.16 12.71 -11.94
C ILE A 162 16.25 13.09 -10.90
N GLY A 163 16.06 12.68 -9.64
CA GLY A 163 17.04 12.87 -8.58
C GLY A 163 18.38 12.20 -8.88
N ALA A 164 18.35 10.94 -9.30
CA ALA A 164 19.54 10.17 -9.67
C ALA A 164 20.23 10.77 -10.91
N ILE A 165 19.49 11.15 -11.94
CA ILE A 165 20.04 11.81 -13.14
C ILE A 165 20.71 13.12 -12.77
N LYS A 166 20.03 13.96 -11.97
CA LYS A 166 20.61 15.20 -11.47
C LYS A 166 21.90 14.89 -10.72
N TRP A 167 21.88 13.96 -9.77
CA TRP A 167 23.06 13.67 -8.94
C TRP A 167 24.22 13.08 -9.74
N LEU A 168 23.96 12.16 -10.66
CA LEU A 168 24.97 11.46 -11.46
C LEU A 168 25.53 12.29 -12.62
N ILE A 169 24.76 13.23 -13.18
CA ILE A 169 25.20 14.01 -14.34
C ILE A 169 25.63 15.42 -13.93
N TYR A 170 24.86 16.09 -13.06
CA TYR A 170 25.13 17.47 -12.70
C TYR A 170 26.41 17.63 -11.88
N ASN A 171 26.60 16.79 -10.84
CA ASN A 171 27.77 16.87 -9.97
C ASN A 171 29.10 16.69 -10.73
N PRO A 172 29.31 15.65 -11.56
CA PRO A 172 30.57 15.52 -12.28
C PRO A 172 30.72 16.59 -13.36
N ILE A 173 29.65 17.06 -14.01
CA ILE A 173 29.76 18.14 -15.00
C ILE A 173 30.18 19.45 -14.33
N GLN A 174 29.58 19.82 -13.21
CA GLN A 174 29.96 21.01 -12.45
C GLN A 174 31.43 20.89 -12.01
N ASN A 175 31.78 19.82 -11.32
CA ASN A 175 33.09 19.68 -10.69
C ASN A 175 34.22 19.45 -11.72
N LEU A 176 33.99 18.64 -12.76
CA LEU A 176 35.03 18.34 -13.76
C LEU A 176 35.15 19.42 -14.85
N ILE A 177 34.03 19.99 -15.33
CA ILE A 177 34.07 20.91 -16.48
C ILE A 177 34.21 22.34 -16.02
N ILE A 178 33.45 22.79 -15.02
CA ILE A 178 33.45 24.20 -14.65
C ILE A 178 34.70 24.51 -13.83
N ASP A 179 34.96 23.73 -12.80
CA ASP A 179 36.05 24.05 -11.88
C ASP A 179 37.42 23.77 -12.50
N ARG A 180 37.63 22.63 -13.19
CA ARG A 180 38.96 22.35 -13.78
C ARG A 180 39.28 23.18 -15.02
N HIS A 181 38.31 23.54 -15.86
CA HIS A 181 38.62 24.27 -17.11
C HIS A 181 38.50 25.79 -16.99
N PHE A 182 37.58 26.32 -16.17
CA PHE A 182 37.36 27.77 -16.12
C PHE A 182 38.03 28.43 -14.92
N MET A 183 38.05 27.75 -13.78
CA MET A 183 38.72 28.24 -12.58
C MET A 183 40.15 27.71 -12.59
N ASN A 184 41.06 28.45 -13.24
CA ASN A 184 42.52 28.21 -13.17
C ASN A 184 43.06 28.56 -11.77
N VAL A 185 42.34 28.12 -10.73
CA VAL A 185 42.67 28.28 -9.32
C VAL A 185 43.86 27.36 -9.10
N THR A 186 45.03 27.98 -9.06
CA THR A 186 46.26 27.37 -8.54
C THR A 186 46.00 27.02 -7.07
N SER A 187 45.43 25.84 -6.87
CA SER A 187 45.04 25.25 -5.59
C SER A 187 46.27 25.07 -4.70
N ASN A 188 46.53 26.07 -3.86
CA ASN A 188 47.49 26.01 -2.76
C ASN A 188 46.81 25.73 -1.41
N GLU A 189 45.51 25.40 -1.40
CA GLU A 189 44.75 25.17 -0.16
C GLU A 189 44.22 23.74 -0.16
N ASP A 190 44.35 23.06 0.99
CA ASP A 190 43.92 21.69 1.31
C ASP A 190 42.38 21.53 1.26
N HIS A 191 41.74 21.96 0.18
CA HIS A 191 40.32 21.77 -0.01
C HIS A 191 40.04 20.28 -0.28
N PRO A 192 39.09 19.67 0.43
CA PRO A 192 38.67 18.31 0.15
C PRO A 192 38.27 18.13 -1.30
N ASN A 193 38.60 16.97 -1.87
CA ASN A 193 38.15 16.60 -3.19
C ASN A 193 36.63 16.34 -3.14
N ILE A 194 35.85 17.36 -3.52
CA ILE A 194 34.38 17.33 -3.61
C ILE A 194 33.92 16.60 -4.90
N ASP A 195 34.86 16.04 -5.68
CA ASP A 195 34.62 15.43 -7.00
C ASP A 195 33.89 14.07 -6.98
N PHE A 196 33.61 13.50 -5.80
CA PHE A 196 32.95 12.20 -5.66
C PHE A 196 31.42 12.31 -5.69
N VAL A 197 30.72 11.20 -5.97
CA VAL A 197 29.24 11.16 -5.96
C VAL A 197 28.72 11.56 -4.57
N PHE A 198 29.42 11.11 -3.53
CA PHE A 198 29.22 11.58 -2.18
C PHE A 198 30.54 11.51 -1.41
N ILE A 199 30.67 12.35 -0.38
CA ILE A 199 31.93 12.55 0.33
C ILE A 199 32.18 11.34 1.26
N ILE A 200 33.29 10.64 1.00
CA ILE A 200 33.80 9.54 1.82
C ILE A 200 35.28 9.80 2.09
N TRP A 201 35.73 9.48 3.31
CA TRP A 201 37.16 9.49 3.63
C TRP A 201 37.81 8.15 3.27
N PHE A 202 38.90 8.20 2.51
CA PHE A 202 39.70 7.03 2.15
C PHE A 202 41.09 7.12 2.81
N PRO A 203 41.68 6.00 3.26
CA PRO A 203 43.04 5.98 3.82
C PRO A 203 44.14 6.05 2.74
N PHE A 204 43.77 6.24 1.48
CA PHE A 204 44.65 6.36 0.34
C PHE A 204 44.17 7.48 -0.58
N ASP A 205 45.06 7.96 -1.44
CA ASP A 205 44.74 9.01 -2.40
C ASP A 205 43.91 8.45 -3.56
N ALA A 206 42.59 8.65 -3.49
CA ALA A 206 41.61 8.21 -4.48
C ALA A 206 41.48 9.18 -5.68
N THR A 207 42.26 10.27 -5.72
CA THR A 207 42.14 11.30 -6.77
C THR A 207 42.82 10.93 -8.08
N TRP A 208 43.73 9.95 -8.05
CA TRP A 208 44.50 9.55 -9.21
C TRP A 208 43.71 8.62 -10.13
N SER A 209 43.75 8.91 -11.43
CA SER A 209 43.30 7.98 -12.47
C SER A 209 44.24 6.76 -12.50
N PRO A 210 43.74 5.52 -12.61
CA PRO A 210 42.35 5.10 -12.92
C PRO A 210 41.45 4.84 -11.70
N LEU A 211 41.97 5.06 -10.48
CA LEU A 211 41.29 4.68 -9.24
C LEU A 211 40.08 5.57 -8.97
N PHE A 212 40.18 6.86 -9.30
CA PHE A 212 39.10 7.82 -9.22
C PHE A 212 37.85 7.33 -9.97
N GLU A 213 37.99 6.93 -11.23
CA GLU A 213 36.88 6.49 -12.08
C GLU A 213 36.22 5.21 -11.53
N VAL A 214 37.02 4.29 -11.01
CA VAL A 214 36.51 3.04 -10.41
C VAL A 214 35.68 3.34 -9.16
N ILE A 215 36.18 4.20 -8.26
CA ILE A 215 35.47 4.58 -7.04
C ILE A 215 34.20 5.36 -7.38
N TYR A 216 34.28 6.27 -8.34
CA TYR A 216 33.13 7.05 -8.81
C TYR A 216 32.01 6.14 -9.36
N MET A 217 32.38 5.18 -10.21
CA MET A 217 31.44 4.18 -10.75
C MET A 217 30.83 3.32 -9.64
N PHE A 218 31.63 2.89 -8.68
CA PHE A 218 31.16 2.11 -7.53
C PHE A 218 30.17 2.90 -6.66
N GLN A 219 30.49 4.15 -6.31
CA GLN A 219 29.59 5.03 -5.57
C GLN A 219 28.30 5.31 -6.35
N SER A 220 28.38 5.48 -7.67
CA SER A 220 27.21 5.68 -8.53
C SER A 220 26.26 4.48 -8.47
N ILE A 221 26.80 3.27 -8.61
CA ILE A 221 26.02 2.03 -8.50
C ILE A 221 25.40 1.92 -7.11
N LEU A 222 26.16 2.21 -6.05
CA LEU A 222 25.65 2.14 -4.68
C LEU A 222 24.55 3.15 -4.39
N LEU A 223 24.67 4.37 -4.91
CA LEU A 223 23.63 5.38 -4.78
C LEU A 223 22.34 4.90 -5.44
N VAL A 224 22.41 4.43 -6.69
CA VAL A 224 21.24 3.89 -7.41
C VAL A 224 20.63 2.72 -6.65
N MET A 225 21.44 1.76 -6.19
CA MET A 225 20.97 0.63 -5.42
C MET A 225 20.29 1.05 -4.10
N ALA A 226 20.87 2.00 -3.36
CA ALA A 226 20.29 2.52 -2.13
C ALA A 226 18.94 3.21 -2.39
N THR A 227 18.87 4.06 -3.42
CA THR A 227 17.62 4.70 -3.84
C THR A 227 16.56 3.65 -4.21
N CYS A 228 16.91 2.62 -4.99
CA CYS A 228 15.98 1.56 -5.35
C CYS A 228 15.52 0.75 -4.13
N HIS A 229 16.41 0.39 -3.20
CA HIS A 229 16.01 -0.31 -1.97
C HIS A 229 15.03 0.52 -1.14
N ASN A 230 15.28 1.82 -0.98
CA ASN A 230 14.38 2.70 -0.24
C ASN A 230 13.01 2.85 -0.92
N ILE A 231 12.98 2.99 -2.25
CA ILE A 231 11.71 3.03 -3.00
C ILE A 231 10.95 1.72 -2.83
N CYS A 232 11.60 0.57 -2.98
CA CYS A 232 10.95 -0.73 -2.84
C CYS A 232 10.44 -1.00 -1.42
N ALA A 233 11.16 -0.54 -0.39
CA ALA A 233 10.69 -0.63 0.99
C ALA A 233 9.45 0.23 1.20
N ASN A 234 9.53 1.51 0.83
CA ASN A 234 8.42 2.45 0.98
C ASN A 234 7.20 2.07 0.15
N SER A 235 7.41 1.56 -1.08
CA SER A 235 6.33 1.08 -1.94
C SER A 235 5.60 -0.09 -1.33
N THR A 236 6.33 -1.04 -0.76
CA THR A 236 5.76 -2.22 -0.09
C THR A 236 4.86 -1.79 1.08
N PHE A 237 5.37 -0.91 1.95
CA PHE A 237 4.59 -0.40 3.08
C PHE A 237 3.36 0.41 2.64
N LEU A 238 3.52 1.29 1.65
CA LEU A 238 2.40 2.06 1.13
C LEU A 238 1.32 1.15 0.54
N THR A 239 1.72 0.13 -0.22
CA THR A 239 0.81 -0.86 -0.79
C THR A 239 0.03 -1.57 0.32
N PHE A 240 0.69 -1.98 1.41
CA PHE A 240 0.00 -2.56 2.57
C PHE A 240 -0.98 -1.59 3.23
N MET A 241 -0.62 -0.31 3.36
CA MET A 241 -1.49 0.70 3.94
C MET A 241 -2.72 0.96 3.07
N VAL A 242 -2.55 1.07 1.75
CA VAL A 242 -3.68 1.26 0.82
C VAL A 242 -4.61 0.05 0.84
N HIS A 243 -4.06 -1.18 0.90
CA HIS A 243 -4.90 -2.37 1.07
C HIS A 243 -5.66 -2.38 2.39
N ALA A 244 -4.99 -2.05 3.51
CA ALA A 244 -5.64 -1.98 4.80
C ALA A 244 -6.77 -0.94 4.79
N TRP A 245 -6.54 0.22 4.16
CA TRP A 245 -7.55 1.25 4.00
C TRP A 245 -8.74 0.78 3.16
N GLY A 246 -8.51 0.18 1.98
CA GLY A 246 -9.58 -0.35 1.14
C GLY A 246 -10.41 -1.43 1.85
N ARG A 247 -9.80 -2.23 2.73
CA ARG A 247 -10.53 -3.20 3.58
C ARG A 247 -11.43 -2.51 4.60
N LEU A 248 -10.96 -1.41 5.22
CA LEU A 248 -11.77 -0.64 6.16
C LEU A 248 -12.94 0.06 5.46
N GLU A 249 -12.71 0.63 4.28
CA GLU A 249 -13.75 1.26 3.48
C GLU A 249 -14.81 0.24 3.03
N PHE A 250 -14.38 -0.98 2.66
CA PHE A 250 -15.32 -2.06 2.39
C PHE A 250 -16.20 -2.40 3.60
N VAL A 251 -15.61 -2.48 4.80
CA VAL A 251 -16.36 -2.77 6.03
C VAL A 251 -17.40 -1.68 6.29
N GLU A 252 -17.04 -0.41 6.11
CA GLU A 252 -17.97 0.71 6.22
C GLU A 252 -19.12 0.59 5.22
N CYS A 253 -18.82 0.30 3.94
CA CYS A 253 -19.83 0.08 2.91
C CYS A 253 -20.76 -1.09 3.25
N SER A 254 -20.21 -2.18 3.79
CA SER A 254 -20.99 -3.34 4.22
C SER A 254 -21.92 -2.99 5.38
N LEU A 255 -21.48 -2.20 6.36
CA LEU A 255 -22.31 -1.75 7.48
C LEU A 255 -23.46 -0.86 6.99
N ASN A 256 -23.18 0.08 6.10
CA ASN A 256 -24.19 0.95 5.51
C ASN A 256 -25.23 0.13 4.70
N CYS A 257 -24.79 -0.91 3.98
CA CYS A 257 -25.72 -1.81 3.28
C CYS A 257 -26.61 -2.60 4.24
N MET A 258 -26.07 -3.06 5.38
CA MET A 258 -26.87 -3.75 6.40
C MET A 258 -27.91 -2.82 7.05
N GLU A 259 -27.56 -1.55 7.26
CA GLU A 259 -28.47 -0.53 7.77
C GLU A 259 -29.63 -0.25 6.79
N ASP A 260 -29.32 -0.03 5.49
CA ASP A 260 -30.31 0.12 4.41
C ASP A 260 -31.31 -1.05 4.36
N GLU A 261 -30.80 -2.29 4.50
CA GLU A 261 -31.62 -3.50 4.52
C GLU A 261 -32.52 -3.53 5.75
N MET A 262 -31.98 -3.22 6.94
CA MET A 262 -32.73 -3.20 8.19
C MET A 262 -33.87 -2.16 8.16
N GLU A 263 -33.62 -0.96 7.63
CA GLU A 263 -34.65 0.08 7.43
C GLU A 263 -35.75 -0.37 6.46
N THR A 264 -35.36 -1.05 5.37
CA THR A 264 -36.29 -1.60 4.39
C THR A 264 -37.19 -2.68 5.02
N TYR A 265 -36.62 -3.57 5.83
CA TYR A 265 -37.38 -4.58 6.56
C TYR A 265 -38.32 -3.95 7.61
N GLY A 266 -37.85 -2.98 8.38
CA GLY A 266 -38.65 -2.25 9.35
C GLY A 266 -39.85 -1.54 8.70
N SER A 267 -39.62 -0.90 7.56
CA SER A 267 -40.67 -0.24 6.77
C SER A 267 -41.70 -1.23 6.22
N ARG A 268 -41.27 -2.39 5.73
CA ARG A 268 -42.18 -3.46 5.27
C ARG A 268 -42.99 -4.06 6.40
N TYR A 269 -42.38 -4.27 7.57
CA TYR A 269 -43.06 -4.76 8.76
C TYR A 269 -44.13 -3.78 9.23
N ASN A 270 -43.79 -2.50 9.35
CA ASN A 270 -44.72 -1.42 9.71
C ASN A 270 -45.87 -1.27 8.71
N LYS A 271 -45.62 -1.49 7.41
CA LYS A 271 -46.68 -1.47 6.39
C LYS A 271 -47.63 -2.67 6.53
N LYS A 272 -47.11 -3.87 6.81
CA LYS A 272 -47.93 -5.07 7.02
C LYS A 272 -48.78 -4.97 8.30
N SER A 273 -48.22 -4.46 9.39
CA SER A 273 -48.96 -4.28 10.64
C SER A 273 -50.10 -3.26 10.50
N ARG A 274 -49.86 -2.14 9.79
CA ARG A 274 -50.92 -1.18 9.45
C ARG A 274 -52.01 -1.80 8.56
N GLN A 275 -51.63 -2.59 7.57
CA GLN A 275 -52.60 -3.26 6.70
C GLN A 275 -53.48 -4.24 7.48
N GLN A 276 -52.89 -5.04 8.38
CA GLN A 276 -53.64 -5.95 9.25
C GLN A 276 -54.61 -5.22 10.19
N GLN A 277 -54.24 -4.04 10.70
CA GLN A 277 -55.17 -3.22 11.50
C GLN A 277 -56.36 -2.73 10.66
N ILE A 278 -56.12 -2.25 9.44
CA ILE A 278 -57.18 -1.77 8.54
C ILE A 278 -58.10 -2.93 8.14
N ASP A 279 -57.54 -4.09 7.80
CA ASP A 279 -58.32 -5.26 7.40
C ASP A 279 -59.16 -5.79 8.58
N GLY A 280 -58.59 -5.84 9.80
CA GLY A 280 -59.34 -6.22 11.00
C GLY A 280 -60.47 -5.25 11.37
N GLU A 281 -60.28 -3.94 11.14
CA GLU A 281 -61.32 -2.92 11.37
C GLU A 281 -62.46 -3.03 10.34
N ARG A 282 -62.15 -3.45 9.11
CA ARG A 282 -63.15 -3.71 8.07
C ARG A 282 -64.02 -4.93 8.38
N ASP A 283 -63.41 -6.03 8.79
CA ASP A 283 -64.12 -7.25 9.17
C ASP A 283 -65.02 -7.02 10.41
N SER A 284 -64.58 -6.18 11.36
CA SER A 284 -65.41 -5.80 12.51
C SER A 284 -66.64 -5.00 12.11
N ASN A 285 -66.54 -4.08 11.15
CA ASN A 285 -67.67 -3.26 10.70
C ASN A 285 -68.71 -4.05 9.89
N ASP A 286 -68.29 -5.04 9.11
CA ASP A 286 -69.23 -5.89 8.35
C ASP A 286 -70.08 -6.78 9.28
N ASN A 287 -69.53 -7.24 10.42
CA ASN A 287 -70.30 -7.98 11.42
C ASN A 287 -71.34 -7.11 12.16
N THR A 288 -70.99 -5.85 12.50
CA THR A 288 -71.94 -4.94 13.18
C THR A 288 -73.14 -4.62 12.28
N ASN A 289 -72.91 -4.42 10.97
CA ASN A 289 -73.99 -4.19 10.01
C ASN A 289 -74.87 -5.44 9.76
N ALA A 290 -74.30 -6.64 9.88
CA ALA A 290 -75.05 -7.89 9.77
C ALA A 290 -75.94 -8.14 11.00
N GLU A 291 -75.46 -7.84 12.22
CA GLU A 291 -76.30 -7.94 13.43
C GLU A 291 -77.41 -6.89 13.46
N GLU A 292 -77.17 -5.66 12.99
CA GLU A 292 -78.20 -4.61 12.93
C GLU A 292 -79.32 -4.95 11.92
N ALA A 293 -79.00 -5.70 10.85
CA ALA A 293 -80.00 -6.23 9.90
C ALA A 293 -80.79 -7.44 10.44
N THR A 294 -80.29 -8.14 11.47
CA THR A 294 -80.93 -9.36 12.01
C THR A 294 -81.79 -9.08 13.26
N ASN A 295 -81.69 -7.89 13.86
CA ASN A 295 -82.39 -7.52 15.10
C ASN A 295 -83.70 -6.72 14.89
N MET A 296 -84.25 -6.66 13.67
CA MET A 296 -85.47 -5.89 13.38
C MET A 296 -86.80 -6.67 13.50
N ASP A 297 -86.81 -7.86 14.12
CA ASP A 297 -88.04 -8.63 14.40
C ASP A 297 -87.90 -9.47 15.69
N THR A 298 -87.92 -8.83 16.86
CA THR A 298 -88.27 -9.55 18.09
C THR A 298 -89.11 -8.66 19.01
N PRO A 299 -90.37 -9.04 19.32
CA PRO A 299 -91.22 -8.31 20.24
C PRO A 299 -90.78 -8.50 21.69
N ASP A 300 -90.74 -7.39 22.44
CA ASP A 300 -90.43 -7.30 23.87
C ASP A 300 -91.26 -8.28 24.72
N GLY A 301 -90.55 -9.20 25.37
CA GLY A 301 -91.06 -10.08 26.43
C GLY A 301 -90.45 -9.69 27.77
N ILE A 302 -91.31 -9.24 28.68
CA ILE A 302 -91.07 -8.84 30.07
C ILE A 302 -90.73 -10.05 30.96
N ALA A 303 -89.65 -9.96 31.74
CA ALA A 303 -89.43 -10.61 33.06
C ALA A 303 -88.11 -10.05 33.66
N ASP A 304 -88.07 -9.44 34.86
CA ASP A 304 -88.00 -10.06 36.21
C ASP A 304 -86.84 -11.10 36.29
N GLU A 305 -85.95 -11.20 37.29
CA GLU A 305 -85.84 -10.77 38.68
C GLU A 305 -84.40 -11.16 39.14
N ASP A 306 -83.95 -10.65 40.30
CA ASP A 306 -82.89 -11.19 41.20
C ASP A 306 -81.41 -11.18 40.76
N ALA A 307 -80.54 -10.35 41.36
CA ALA A 307 -79.90 -10.52 42.67
C ALA A 307 -78.98 -11.75 42.77
N PHE A 308 -77.67 -11.56 42.92
CA PHE A 308 -76.88 -12.22 43.97
C PHE A 308 -75.44 -11.64 44.08
N LEU A 309 -75.03 -11.47 45.33
CA LEU A 309 -73.72 -11.07 45.84
C LEU A 309 -72.70 -12.23 45.76
N GLU A 310 -71.41 -11.86 45.89
CA GLU A 310 -70.21 -12.63 46.29
C GLU A 310 -69.11 -12.57 45.21
N SER A 311 -67.85 -12.27 45.47
CA SER A 311 -67.06 -11.94 46.67
C SER A 311 -65.71 -11.43 46.18
#